data_AF-A0A847WJ56-F1
#
_entry.id   AF-A0A847WJ56-F1
#
_cell.length_a   1.000
_cell.length_b   1.000
_cell.length_c   1.000
_cell.angle_alpha   90.00
_cell.angle_beta   90.00
_cell.angle_gamma   90.00
#
_symmetry.space_group_name_H-M   'P 1'
#
loop_
_entity.id
_entity.type
_entity.pdbx_description
1 polymer ?
#
loop_
_entity_poly.entity_id
_entity_poly.type
_entity_poly.pdbx_seq_one_letter_code
_entity_poly.pdbx_strand_id
1 'polypeptide(L)'
;MMLRNSNFTKIGTQITHPTVLDGAFDPLRPHILYTVVSGPPAQFVVFNWHSEMVVQSIPMPEVEGAWAITMCTEGKVYIGTYSNGHLYQYCPNSKVLRDLGEPVPNQTHIWTLCKGPEGKIYGGTYGDCTLFLYDPIKDLCEILKSPVVENENYLRNIAYDKKRNQLYLGIGSHAHLVTYNCATGETIEWLPKRYKHKQFAYYVDVQRDHLFVKLDSGNEVAVIDLSCGEIVYELPPMDSYNISPLDAEKRYIYYSSDRILHRYDFHKNCHESLDIPVPARWARAQFVEGKLMALLTGGGLFQYHPTTGQYQITYPDLPKQECPIQSIIKGPDGNIYIGGYLVGGMARYNPSTGISEQFKGVDQAEGMTVLGNQMYLGIYRDAIIYEYNPYLPWNMEDNEPNPKKLFQLSPYHQDRPFAMVGIEEKNLLAIGTFPDYGTLGGALTIYNPDLNSFDIYEHLIPHQSIASLVYQNDYLIGGTSIWGGIGSQPIEKEAKLFMFDLETRKVAFEFVPIPNKKAITSVKIGPDGMIWGFAEGALFIFDPMERKVIFKKELFDIDYSHRPFVFRDAAFEFAKNGLIYGTIGYQFFELDPTSMTTKILREELSILSAMDDAGNIYFAHGKDLWKYTFPSL
;
A
#
# COMPACT_ATOMS: atom_id res chain seq x y z
N MET A 1 41.72 -4.85 -19.13
CA MET A 1 41.63 -3.62 -18.32
C MET A 1 40.73 -2.65 -19.07
N MET A 2 39.43 -2.65 -18.76
CA MET A 2 38.45 -1.66 -19.24
C MET A 2 37.55 -1.30 -18.05
N LEU A 3 38.03 -0.35 -17.24
CA LEU A 3 37.19 0.32 -16.27
C LEU A 3 36.22 1.20 -17.06
N ARG A 4 34.97 0.73 -17.25
CA ARG A 4 33.90 1.57 -17.80
C ARG A 4 33.51 2.57 -16.70
N ASN A 5 33.93 3.83 -16.88
CA ASN A 5 33.39 4.98 -16.15
C ASN A 5 31.92 5.16 -16.54
N SER A 6 31.03 4.40 -15.91
CA SER A 6 29.61 4.75 -15.89
C SER A 6 29.43 5.86 -14.86
N ASN A 7 28.80 6.96 -15.24
CA ASN A 7 28.37 8.00 -14.31
C ASN A 7 27.31 7.49 -13.31
N PHE A 8 26.76 6.29 -13.54
CA PHE A 8 25.84 5.62 -12.65
C PHE A 8 26.58 4.75 -11.64
N THR A 9 26.27 4.96 -10.36
CA THR A 9 26.70 4.10 -9.25
C THR A 9 25.47 3.44 -8.63
N LYS A 10 25.49 2.10 -8.54
CA LYS A 10 24.51 1.36 -7.75
C LYS A 10 24.89 1.48 -6.29
N ILE A 11 24.04 2.13 -5.48
CA ILE A 11 24.21 2.15 -4.02
C ILE A 11 23.64 0.86 -3.43
N GLY A 12 22.52 0.39 -3.99
CA GLY A 12 21.91 -0.90 -3.64
C GLY A 12 20.69 -0.77 -2.74
N THR A 13 20.25 -1.90 -2.20
CA THR A 13 19.08 -1.99 -1.33
C THR A 13 19.22 -1.13 -0.08
N GLN A 14 18.19 -0.35 0.22
CA GLN A 14 18.15 0.54 1.39
C GLN A 14 17.29 -0.03 2.53
N ILE A 15 16.29 -0.84 2.20
CA ILE A 15 15.29 -1.34 3.16
C ILE A 15 15.12 -2.85 2.95
N THR A 16 15.16 -3.61 4.04
CA THR A 16 14.83 -5.04 4.05
C THR A 16 13.88 -5.38 5.19
N HIS A 17 12.98 -6.33 4.98
CA HIS A 17 12.03 -6.76 6.00
C HIS A 17 11.62 -8.23 5.86
N PRO A 18 11.27 -8.92 6.97
CA PRO A 18 10.67 -10.25 6.96
C PRO A 18 9.14 -10.17 6.87
N THR A 19 8.61 -9.27 6.05
CA THR A 19 7.16 -9.01 5.94
C THR A 19 6.39 -10.25 5.48
N VAL A 20 5.35 -10.60 6.22
CA VAL A 20 4.42 -11.69 5.91
C VAL A 20 2.98 -11.17 5.95
N LEU A 21 2.15 -11.62 5.02
CA LEU A 21 0.77 -11.11 4.86
C LEU A 21 -0.31 -12.16 5.16
N ASP A 22 0.05 -13.44 5.14
CA ASP A 22 -0.77 -14.57 5.59
C ASP A 22 0.13 -15.75 6.00
N GLY A 23 -0.48 -16.84 6.49
CA GLY A 23 0.20 -18.09 6.78
C GLY A 23 -0.76 -19.26 6.99
N ALA A 24 -0.22 -20.48 7.04
CA ALA A 24 -0.98 -21.68 7.35
C ALA A 24 -0.22 -22.58 8.33
N PHE A 25 -0.83 -22.84 9.48
CA PHE A 25 -0.31 -23.78 10.48
C PHE A 25 -0.69 -25.21 10.09
N ASP A 26 0.27 -26.14 10.06
CA ASP A 26 0.07 -27.56 9.71
C ASP A 26 -0.65 -28.33 10.82
N PRO A 27 -1.92 -28.74 10.65
CA PRO A 27 -2.63 -29.52 11.67
C PRO A 27 -2.13 -30.97 11.75
N LEU A 28 -1.42 -31.47 10.72
CA LEU A 28 -0.81 -32.80 10.71
C LEU A 28 0.60 -32.78 11.30
N ARG A 29 1.25 -31.60 11.32
CA ARG A 29 2.57 -31.35 11.91
C ARG A 29 2.50 -30.09 12.77
N PRO A 30 2.01 -30.17 14.01
CA PRO A 30 1.59 -28.99 14.77
C PRO A 30 2.66 -27.91 14.93
N HIS A 31 3.95 -28.26 14.84
CA HIS A 31 5.06 -27.30 14.93
C HIS A 31 5.41 -26.57 13.63
N ILE A 32 4.76 -26.89 12.49
CA ILE A 32 5.09 -26.32 11.19
C ILE A 32 4.13 -25.21 10.80
N LEU A 33 4.68 -24.11 10.31
CA LEU A 33 4.00 -22.96 9.74
C LEU A 33 4.53 -22.70 8.33
N TYR A 34 3.62 -22.46 7.40
CA TYR A 34 3.91 -22.04 6.03
C TYR A 34 3.60 -20.55 5.87
N THR A 35 4.50 -19.81 5.24
CA THR A 35 4.28 -18.39 4.94
C THR A 35 5.04 -17.97 3.68
N VAL A 36 4.81 -16.74 3.21
CA VAL A 36 5.58 -16.11 2.14
C VAL A 36 6.12 -14.80 2.67
N VAL A 37 7.45 -14.65 2.63
CA VAL A 37 8.10 -13.38 2.93
C VAL A 37 8.11 -12.52 1.66
N SER A 38 7.58 -11.31 1.78
CA SER A 38 7.34 -10.40 0.66
C SER A 38 8.59 -9.59 0.29
N GLY A 39 8.88 -9.51 -1.00
CA GLY A 39 9.91 -8.72 -1.68
C GLY A 39 10.13 -9.28 -3.10
N PRO A 40 10.86 -8.61 -4.00
CA PRO A 40 11.12 -9.11 -5.35
C PRO A 40 12.50 -9.83 -5.45
N PRO A 41 12.57 -11.17 -5.56
CA PRO A 41 11.48 -12.14 -5.54
C PRO A 41 11.08 -12.57 -4.12
N ALA A 42 9.84 -13.02 -3.95
CA ALA A 42 9.34 -13.45 -2.65
C ALA A 42 9.97 -14.78 -2.25
N GLN A 43 9.87 -15.13 -0.97
CA GLN A 43 10.34 -16.43 -0.46
C GLN A 43 9.19 -17.20 0.17
N PHE A 44 8.88 -18.38 -0.35
CA PHE A 44 8.06 -19.35 0.37
C PHE A 44 8.88 -19.97 1.50
N VAL A 45 8.39 -19.88 2.73
CA VAL A 45 9.09 -20.31 3.93
C VAL A 45 8.30 -21.39 4.65
N VAL A 46 8.98 -22.48 4.97
CA VAL A 46 8.54 -23.50 5.92
C VAL A 46 9.31 -23.29 7.21
N PHE A 47 8.59 -23.03 8.29
CA PHE A 47 9.15 -22.66 9.58
C PHE A 47 8.68 -23.62 10.67
N ASN A 48 9.60 -24.04 11.55
CA ASN A 48 9.26 -24.76 12.77
C ASN A 48 9.17 -23.75 13.92
N TRP A 49 7.96 -23.50 14.41
CA TRP A 49 7.74 -22.49 15.45
C TRP A 49 8.14 -22.92 16.85
N HIS A 50 8.32 -24.23 17.08
CA HIS A 50 8.77 -24.73 18.37
C HIS A 50 10.29 -24.59 18.51
N SER A 51 11.05 -24.95 17.47
CA SER A 51 12.51 -24.79 17.47
C SER A 51 12.99 -23.42 17.00
N GLU A 52 12.08 -22.59 16.50
CA GLU A 52 12.36 -21.27 15.90
C GLU A 52 13.33 -21.30 14.72
N MET A 53 13.26 -22.38 13.92
CA MET A 53 14.15 -22.59 12.79
C MET A 53 13.40 -22.60 11.46
N VAL A 54 13.96 -21.92 10.46
CA VAL A 54 13.56 -22.07 9.06
C VAL A 54 13.96 -23.46 8.58
N VAL A 55 12.98 -24.26 8.20
CA VAL A 55 13.15 -25.63 7.67
C VAL A 55 13.47 -25.60 6.18
N GLN A 56 12.83 -24.69 5.44
CA GLN A 56 13.00 -24.54 4.00
C GLN A 56 12.66 -23.11 3.58
N SER A 57 13.42 -22.58 2.62
CA SER A 57 13.12 -21.34 1.91
C SER A 57 13.22 -21.62 0.42
N ILE A 58 12.21 -21.22 -0.35
CA ILE A 58 12.15 -21.41 -1.81
C ILE A 58 11.86 -20.04 -2.45
N PRO A 59 12.74 -19.55 -3.35
CA PRO A 59 12.46 -18.32 -4.08
C PRO A 59 11.24 -18.50 -5.01
N MET A 60 10.44 -17.45 -5.13
CA MET A 60 9.30 -17.36 -6.04
C MET A 60 9.59 -16.23 -7.06
N PRO A 61 10.25 -16.52 -8.19
CA PRO A 61 10.52 -15.53 -9.23
C PRO A 61 9.25 -14.81 -9.68
N GLU A 62 9.35 -13.53 -10.02
CA GLU A 62 8.23 -12.69 -10.52
C GLU A 62 7.07 -12.46 -9.52
N VAL A 63 7.20 -13.00 -8.30
CA VAL A 63 6.27 -12.81 -7.19
C VAL A 63 6.87 -11.80 -6.21
N GLU A 64 6.08 -10.82 -5.81
CA GLU A 64 6.45 -9.87 -4.75
C GLU A 64 5.93 -10.28 -3.37
N GLY A 65 4.91 -11.14 -3.29
CA GLY A 65 4.42 -11.72 -2.04
C GLY A 65 3.09 -12.46 -2.22
N ALA A 66 2.44 -12.82 -1.11
CA ALA A 66 1.18 -13.55 -1.12
C ALA A 66 0.22 -13.06 -0.04
N TRP A 67 -1.00 -12.70 -0.45
CA TRP A 67 -2.08 -12.25 0.44
C TRP A 67 -2.92 -13.38 0.99
N ALA A 68 -2.77 -14.58 0.44
CA ALA A 68 -3.63 -15.70 0.75
C ALA A 68 -2.84 -17.00 0.80
N ILE A 69 -2.90 -17.68 1.95
CA ILE A 69 -2.33 -19.02 2.14
C ILE A 69 -3.38 -19.88 2.85
N THR A 70 -3.69 -21.02 2.25
CA THR A 70 -4.60 -21.99 2.86
C THR A 70 -4.10 -23.40 2.65
N MET A 71 -4.70 -24.35 3.34
CA MET A 71 -4.32 -25.76 3.25
C MET A 71 -5.55 -26.63 3.20
N CYS A 72 -5.55 -27.58 2.26
CA CYS A 72 -6.64 -28.53 2.12
C CYS A 72 -6.53 -29.66 3.16
N THR A 73 -7.59 -30.47 3.28
CA THR A 73 -7.64 -31.62 4.19
C THR A 73 -6.58 -32.69 3.92
N GLU A 74 -6.02 -32.72 2.71
CA GLU A 74 -4.97 -33.67 2.31
C GLU A 74 -3.55 -33.18 2.70
N GLY A 75 -3.44 -32.00 3.34
CA GLY A 75 -2.17 -31.44 3.81
C GLY A 75 -1.35 -30.74 2.72
N LYS A 76 -1.91 -30.45 1.54
CA LYS A 76 -1.28 -29.57 0.54
C LYS A 76 -1.61 -28.11 0.84
N VAL A 77 -0.61 -27.26 0.65
CA VAL A 77 -0.71 -25.81 0.89
C VAL A 77 -0.90 -25.10 -0.44
N TYR A 78 -1.79 -24.11 -0.48
CA TYR A 78 -2.08 -23.28 -1.64
C TYR A 78 -1.79 -21.83 -1.32
N ILE A 79 -1.16 -21.14 -2.26
CA ILE A 79 -0.67 -19.77 -2.08
C ILE A 79 -1.17 -18.94 -3.25
N GLY A 80 -1.89 -17.87 -2.96
CA GLY A 80 -2.32 -16.87 -3.94
C GLY A 80 -1.38 -15.67 -3.91
N THR A 81 -0.72 -15.41 -5.03
CA THR A 81 0.34 -14.39 -5.11
C THR A 81 -0.15 -13.07 -5.68
N TYR A 82 0.63 -12.01 -5.47
CA TYR A 82 0.51 -10.77 -6.21
C TYR A 82 1.75 -10.53 -7.08
N SER A 83 1.69 -9.49 -7.93
CA SER A 83 2.55 -9.14 -9.08
C SER A 83 2.37 -10.04 -10.31
N ASN A 84 2.03 -11.31 -10.15
CA ASN A 84 1.67 -12.22 -11.26
C ASN A 84 0.25 -12.82 -11.16
N GLY A 85 -0.42 -12.76 -10.00
CA GLY A 85 -1.78 -13.32 -9.84
C GLY A 85 -1.86 -14.85 -9.97
N HIS A 86 -0.76 -15.58 -9.74
CA HIS A 86 -0.71 -17.03 -9.86
C HIS A 86 -1.20 -17.76 -8.60
N LEU A 87 -1.62 -19.01 -8.79
CA LEU A 87 -1.85 -19.97 -7.71
C LEU A 87 -0.67 -20.94 -7.63
N TYR A 88 -0.07 -21.09 -6.45
CA TYR A 88 0.95 -22.10 -6.19
C TYR A 88 0.43 -23.20 -5.29
N GLN A 89 1.02 -24.38 -5.41
CA GLN A 89 0.78 -25.54 -4.54
C GLN A 89 2.09 -26.04 -3.96
N TYR A 90 2.17 -26.17 -2.63
CA TYR A 90 3.26 -26.85 -1.95
C TYR A 90 2.80 -28.19 -1.40
N CYS A 91 3.60 -29.23 -1.66
CA CYS A 91 3.38 -30.58 -1.15
C CYS A 91 4.40 -30.89 -0.04
N PRO A 92 4.03 -30.90 1.25
CA PRO A 92 4.99 -31.09 2.35
C PRO A 92 5.77 -32.41 2.32
N ASN A 93 5.20 -33.47 1.75
CA ASN A 93 5.85 -34.78 1.66
C ASN A 93 6.98 -34.81 0.63
N SER A 94 6.76 -34.21 -0.55
CA SER A 94 7.78 -34.13 -1.62
C SER A 94 8.64 -32.88 -1.54
N LYS A 95 8.23 -31.89 -0.73
CA LYS A 95 8.87 -30.58 -0.57
C LYS A 95 8.95 -29.75 -1.86
N VAL A 96 8.02 -29.99 -2.78
CA VAL A 96 7.93 -29.30 -4.08
C VAL A 96 6.91 -28.18 -3.99
N LEU A 97 7.31 -26.99 -4.42
CA LEU A 97 6.44 -25.84 -4.72
C LEU A 97 6.21 -25.81 -6.23
N ARG A 98 4.98 -26.01 -6.66
CA ARG A 98 4.55 -26.03 -8.06
C ARG A 98 3.75 -24.77 -8.35
N ASP A 99 4.12 -24.06 -9.41
CA ASP A 99 3.30 -23.01 -10.01
C ASP A 99 2.15 -23.65 -10.80
N LEU A 100 0.91 -23.31 -10.46
CA LEU A 100 -0.29 -23.77 -11.17
C LEU A 100 -0.74 -22.79 -12.26
N GLY A 101 -0.03 -21.68 -12.43
CA GLY A 101 -0.32 -20.62 -13.38
C GLY A 101 -1.42 -19.67 -12.91
N GLU A 102 -1.97 -18.93 -13.88
CA GLU A 102 -3.05 -17.95 -13.70
C GLU A 102 -4.42 -18.66 -13.62
N PRO A 103 -5.11 -18.66 -12.46
CA PRO A 103 -6.49 -19.18 -12.39
C PRO A 103 -7.48 -18.32 -13.18
N VAL A 104 -7.17 -17.03 -13.31
CA VAL A 104 -7.95 -16.04 -14.04
C VAL A 104 -6.97 -15.21 -14.87
N PRO A 105 -7.12 -15.17 -16.21
CA PRO A 105 -6.17 -14.46 -17.07
C PRO A 105 -6.03 -12.97 -16.76
N ASN A 106 -4.82 -12.43 -16.91
CA ASN A 106 -4.50 -10.99 -16.79
C ASN A 106 -4.79 -10.37 -15.41
N GLN A 107 -5.00 -11.17 -14.36
CA GLN A 107 -5.12 -10.65 -13.00
C GLN A 107 -3.74 -10.56 -12.36
N THR A 108 -3.51 -9.52 -11.55
CA THR A 108 -2.20 -9.30 -10.91
C THR A 108 -2.15 -9.76 -9.46
N HIS A 109 -3.31 -10.06 -8.85
CA HIS A 109 -3.41 -10.45 -7.44
C HIS A 109 -4.47 -11.53 -7.24
N ILE A 110 -4.14 -12.52 -6.40
CA ILE A 110 -5.12 -13.35 -5.69
C ILE A 110 -5.18 -12.85 -4.24
N TRP A 111 -6.31 -12.24 -3.85
CA TRP A 111 -6.49 -11.62 -2.54
C TRP A 111 -6.88 -12.59 -1.43
N THR A 112 -7.48 -13.71 -1.80
CA THR A 112 -8.07 -14.64 -0.84
C THR A 112 -8.13 -16.04 -1.42
N LEU A 113 -7.93 -17.02 -0.54
CA LEU A 113 -8.13 -18.43 -0.81
C LEU A 113 -8.95 -19.01 0.34
N CYS A 114 -9.95 -19.80 0.01
CA CYS A 114 -10.83 -20.45 0.97
C CYS A 114 -10.93 -21.93 0.69
N LYS A 115 -10.80 -22.75 1.75
CA LYS A 115 -10.91 -24.20 1.64
C LYS A 115 -12.37 -24.59 1.42
N GLY A 116 -12.65 -25.27 0.33
CA GLY A 116 -13.93 -25.88 -0.01
C GLY A 116 -14.05 -27.36 0.37
N PRO A 117 -15.15 -28.01 -0.02
CA PRO A 117 -15.33 -29.45 0.17
C PRO A 117 -14.36 -30.25 -0.70
N GLU A 118 -14.04 -31.48 -0.29
CA GLU A 118 -13.23 -32.44 -1.09
C GLU A 118 -11.86 -31.89 -1.51
N GLY A 119 -11.29 -30.99 -0.70
CA GLY A 119 -9.97 -30.40 -0.95
C GLY A 119 -9.94 -29.29 -2.00
N LYS A 120 -11.08 -28.94 -2.62
CA LYS A 120 -11.21 -27.82 -3.55
C LYS A 120 -10.86 -26.49 -2.89
N ILE A 121 -10.39 -25.53 -3.69
CA ILE A 121 -9.97 -24.21 -3.22
C ILE A 121 -10.72 -23.14 -3.99
N TYR A 122 -11.48 -22.30 -3.29
CA TYR A 122 -12.05 -21.09 -3.87
C TYR A 122 -11.04 -19.95 -3.79
N GLY A 123 -11.05 -19.04 -4.74
CA GLY A 123 -10.19 -17.86 -4.69
C GLY A 123 -10.83 -16.62 -5.32
N GLY A 124 -10.32 -15.46 -4.89
CA GLY A 124 -10.77 -14.14 -5.31
C GLY A 124 -9.62 -13.30 -5.86
N THR A 125 -9.86 -12.55 -6.93
CA THR A 125 -8.82 -11.77 -7.63
C THR A 125 -9.04 -10.26 -7.56
N TYR A 126 -8.01 -9.52 -8.02
CA TYR A 126 -8.06 -8.10 -8.34
C TYR A 126 -8.08 -7.87 -9.84
N GLY A 127 -8.96 -6.96 -10.27
CA GLY A 127 -9.11 -6.50 -11.65
C GLY A 127 -10.58 -6.55 -12.01
N ASP A 128 -11.16 -7.75 -11.94
CA ASP A 128 -12.51 -8.02 -12.41
C ASP A 128 -13.45 -8.61 -11.33
N CYS A 129 -13.12 -8.47 -10.04
CA CYS A 129 -13.92 -9.03 -8.93
C CYS A 129 -14.30 -10.50 -9.18
N THR A 130 -13.33 -11.32 -9.58
CA THR A 130 -13.58 -12.70 -10.07
C THR A 130 -13.56 -13.70 -8.93
N LEU A 131 -14.52 -14.63 -8.94
CA LEU A 131 -14.53 -15.85 -8.13
C LEU A 131 -14.09 -17.04 -9.00
N PHE A 132 -13.05 -17.75 -8.57
CA PHE A 132 -12.60 -18.99 -9.21
C PHE A 132 -12.58 -20.18 -8.24
N LEU A 133 -12.50 -21.38 -8.79
CA LEU A 133 -12.37 -22.65 -8.10
C LEU A 133 -11.21 -23.45 -8.69
N TYR A 134 -10.32 -23.95 -7.84
CA TYR A 134 -9.35 -24.96 -8.21
C TYR A 134 -9.78 -26.33 -7.68
N ASP A 135 -9.83 -27.32 -8.59
CA ASP A 135 -10.11 -28.72 -8.29
C ASP A 135 -8.79 -29.52 -8.32
N PRO A 136 -8.27 -29.98 -7.16
CA PRO A 136 -6.99 -30.70 -7.10
C PRO A 136 -7.04 -32.11 -7.70
N ILE A 137 -8.22 -32.69 -7.90
CA ILE A 137 -8.38 -34.02 -8.52
C ILE A 137 -8.22 -33.90 -10.03
N LYS A 138 -8.80 -32.84 -10.62
CA LYS A 138 -8.72 -32.55 -12.05
C LYS A 138 -7.48 -31.76 -12.44
N ASP A 139 -6.81 -31.15 -11.46
CA ASP A 139 -5.72 -30.20 -11.66
C ASP A 139 -6.12 -29.02 -12.57
N LEU A 140 -7.30 -28.45 -12.31
CA LEU A 140 -7.93 -27.43 -13.16
C LEU A 140 -8.51 -26.27 -12.35
N CYS A 141 -8.33 -25.05 -12.86
CA CYS A 141 -9.04 -23.85 -12.41
C CYS A 141 -10.28 -23.59 -13.27
N GLU A 142 -11.39 -23.24 -12.63
CA GLU A 142 -12.66 -22.85 -13.24
C GLU A 142 -13.05 -21.46 -12.74
N ILE A 143 -13.38 -20.55 -13.66
CA ILE A 143 -13.99 -19.27 -13.32
C ILE A 143 -15.47 -19.53 -13.03
N LEU A 144 -15.87 -19.34 -11.78
CA LEU A 144 -17.26 -19.54 -11.36
C LEU A 144 -18.12 -18.32 -11.68
N LYS A 145 -17.56 -17.12 -11.49
CA LYS A 145 -18.26 -15.86 -11.78
C LYS A 145 -17.28 -14.69 -11.96
N SER A 146 -17.48 -13.91 -13.02
CA SER A 146 -16.70 -12.71 -13.32
C SER A 146 -17.52 -11.69 -14.12
N PRO A 147 -17.71 -10.45 -13.62
CA PRO A 147 -17.49 -10.05 -12.23
C PRO A 147 -18.55 -10.66 -11.28
N VAL A 148 -18.24 -10.75 -9.99
CA VAL A 148 -19.27 -11.05 -8.97
C VAL A 148 -20.20 -9.86 -8.77
N VAL A 149 -19.64 -8.64 -8.73
CA VAL A 149 -20.37 -7.37 -8.70
C VAL A 149 -19.85 -6.47 -9.82
N GLU A 150 -20.75 -5.96 -10.65
CA GLU A 150 -20.42 -5.07 -11.76
C GLU A 150 -19.70 -3.80 -11.27
N ASN A 151 -18.68 -3.36 -12.01
CA ASN A 151 -17.82 -2.19 -11.73
C ASN A 151 -16.96 -2.27 -10.46
N GLU A 152 -16.94 -3.39 -9.75
CA GLU A 152 -16.00 -3.61 -8.64
C GLU A 152 -14.75 -4.34 -9.12
N ASN A 153 -13.62 -4.07 -8.47
CA ASN A 153 -12.34 -4.68 -8.84
C ASN A 153 -11.87 -5.76 -7.85
N TYR A 154 -12.33 -5.73 -6.59
CA TYR A 154 -11.79 -6.58 -5.53
C TYR A 154 -12.80 -7.62 -5.09
N LEU A 155 -12.47 -8.90 -5.28
CA LEU A 155 -13.01 -9.95 -4.42
C LEU A 155 -12.03 -10.17 -3.26
N ARG A 156 -12.25 -9.41 -2.17
CA ARG A 156 -11.26 -9.21 -1.11
C ARG A 156 -11.15 -10.40 -0.16
N ASN A 157 -12.25 -11.07 0.16
CA ASN A 157 -12.25 -12.20 1.08
C ASN A 157 -13.40 -13.20 0.84
N ILE A 158 -13.17 -14.48 1.14
CA ILE A 158 -14.17 -15.56 0.99
C ILE A 158 -14.26 -16.39 2.27
N ALA A 159 -15.48 -16.63 2.74
CA ALA A 159 -15.79 -17.63 3.77
C ALA A 159 -16.75 -18.70 3.21
N TYR A 160 -16.43 -19.98 3.42
CA TYR A 160 -17.30 -21.09 3.05
C TYR A 160 -18.09 -21.61 4.24
N ASP A 161 -19.42 -21.56 4.16
CA ASP A 161 -20.32 -22.23 5.10
C ASP A 161 -20.71 -23.61 4.56
N LYS A 162 -20.09 -24.65 5.13
CA LYS A 162 -20.38 -26.04 4.79
C LYS A 162 -21.82 -26.46 5.13
N LYS A 163 -22.42 -25.92 6.20
CA LYS A 163 -23.77 -26.29 6.64
C LYS A 163 -24.82 -25.84 5.62
N ARG A 164 -24.62 -24.65 5.04
CA ARG A 164 -25.52 -24.06 4.04
C ARG A 164 -25.07 -24.30 2.59
N ASN A 165 -23.86 -24.85 2.40
CA ASN A 165 -23.21 -25.02 1.10
C ASN A 165 -23.14 -23.72 0.28
N GLN A 166 -22.63 -22.67 0.91
CA GLN A 166 -22.66 -21.31 0.40
C GLN A 166 -21.34 -20.59 0.70
N LEU A 167 -20.94 -19.67 -0.17
CA LEU A 167 -19.85 -18.73 0.09
C LEU A 167 -20.40 -17.37 0.52
N TYR A 168 -19.69 -16.70 1.40
CA TYR A 168 -19.82 -15.28 1.69
C TYR A 168 -18.61 -14.57 1.09
N LEU A 169 -18.86 -13.56 0.28
CA LEU A 169 -17.88 -12.85 -0.53
C LEU A 169 -17.83 -11.40 -0.06
N GLY A 170 -16.70 -11.01 0.52
CA GLY A 170 -16.40 -9.63 0.88
C GLY A 170 -15.75 -8.90 -0.31
N ILE A 171 -16.35 -7.78 -0.71
CA ILE A 171 -16.02 -7.07 -1.95
C ILE A 171 -15.78 -5.57 -1.66
N GLY A 172 -14.94 -4.95 -2.50
CA GLY A 172 -14.70 -3.51 -2.59
C GLY A 172 -14.21 -3.13 -3.99
N SER A 173 -13.92 -1.87 -4.30
CA SER A 173 -13.71 -0.70 -3.43
C SER A 173 -14.98 0.06 -2.99
N HIS A 174 -16.17 -0.38 -3.38
CA HIS A 174 -17.41 -0.05 -2.65
C HIS A 174 -17.87 -1.29 -1.90
N ALA A 175 -18.21 -1.16 -0.62
CA ALA A 175 -18.51 -2.33 0.19
C ALA A 175 -19.71 -3.10 -0.36
N HIS A 176 -19.49 -4.40 -0.61
CA HIS A 176 -20.52 -5.37 -0.96
C HIS A 176 -20.28 -6.66 -0.15
N LEU A 177 -21.37 -7.29 0.29
CA LEU A 177 -21.33 -8.61 0.93
C LEU A 177 -22.25 -9.51 0.14
N VAL A 178 -21.68 -10.37 -0.69
CA VAL A 178 -22.45 -11.22 -1.60
C VAL A 178 -22.44 -12.65 -1.13
N THR A 179 -23.60 -13.28 -1.09
CA THR A 179 -23.70 -14.73 -0.91
C THR A 179 -23.66 -15.42 -2.26
N TYR A 180 -22.93 -16.52 -2.40
CA TYR A 180 -22.91 -17.37 -3.59
C TYR A 180 -23.32 -18.80 -3.26
N ASN A 181 -24.40 -19.29 -3.86
CA ASN A 181 -24.87 -20.65 -3.68
C ASN A 181 -24.03 -21.63 -4.50
N CYS A 182 -23.32 -22.56 -3.84
CA CYS A 182 -22.39 -23.46 -4.52
C CYS A 182 -23.06 -24.50 -5.43
N ALA A 183 -24.38 -24.72 -5.31
CA ALA A 183 -25.12 -25.66 -6.15
C ALA A 183 -25.72 -25.00 -7.40
N THR A 184 -26.18 -23.75 -7.29
CA THR A 184 -26.90 -23.04 -8.37
C THR A 184 -26.08 -21.96 -9.05
N GLY A 185 -25.01 -21.46 -8.41
CA GLY A 185 -24.26 -20.29 -8.87
C GLY A 185 -24.98 -18.95 -8.65
N GLU A 186 -26.13 -18.96 -7.97
CA GLU A 186 -26.89 -17.75 -7.67
C GLU A 186 -26.16 -16.86 -6.67
N THR A 187 -26.19 -15.54 -6.92
CA THR A 187 -25.63 -14.52 -6.05
C THR A 187 -26.68 -13.58 -5.50
N ILE A 188 -26.60 -13.25 -4.21
CA ILE A 188 -27.51 -12.32 -3.54
C ILE A 188 -26.72 -11.29 -2.74
N GLU A 189 -27.06 -10.00 -2.89
CA GLU A 189 -26.53 -8.92 -2.06
C GLU A 189 -27.07 -9.01 -0.63
N TRP A 190 -26.17 -8.96 0.35
CA TRP A 190 -26.46 -9.20 1.75
C TRP A 190 -25.85 -8.15 2.69
N LEU A 191 -25.19 -7.12 2.17
CA LEU A 191 -24.62 -6.07 3.01
C LEU A 191 -25.73 -5.28 3.71
N PRO A 192 -25.68 -5.17 5.05
CA PRO A 192 -26.61 -4.32 5.78
C PRO A 192 -26.55 -2.87 5.30
N LYS A 193 -27.72 -2.24 5.09
CA LYS A 193 -27.84 -0.90 4.48
C LYS A 193 -26.95 0.16 5.13
N ARG A 194 -26.76 0.08 6.46
CA ARG A 194 -25.93 1.03 7.21
C ARG A 194 -24.45 1.02 6.79
N TYR A 195 -23.94 -0.05 6.19
CA TYR A 195 -22.53 -0.16 5.76
C TYR A 195 -22.29 0.13 4.28
N LYS A 196 -23.33 0.50 3.50
CA LYS A 196 -23.18 0.79 2.07
C LYS A 196 -22.22 1.94 1.74
N HIS A 197 -21.92 2.79 2.71
CA HIS A 197 -20.98 3.91 2.57
C HIS A 197 -19.51 3.52 2.82
N LYS A 198 -19.24 2.26 3.19
CA LYS A 198 -17.88 1.77 3.48
C LYS A 198 -17.16 1.37 2.19
N GLN A 199 -15.83 1.32 2.24
CA GLN A 199 -15.00 0.94 1.09
C GLN A 199 -14.99 -0.57 0.84
N PHE A 200 -14.92 -1.39 1.89
CA PHE A 200 -14.82 -2.84 1.76
C PHE A 200 -15.65 -3.55 2.81
N ALA A 201 -16.27 -4.67 2.43
CA ALA A 201 -16.38 -5.81 3.32
C ALA A 201 -15.02 -6.55 3.28
N TYR A 202 -14.09 -6.10 4.11
CA TYR A 202 -12.66 -6.40 3.98
C TYR A 202 -12.29 -7.84 4.36
N TYR A 203 -12.97 -8.38 5.37
CA TYR A 203 -12.75 -9.73 5.85
C TYR A 203 -14.10 -10.34 6.24
N VAL A 204 -14.30 -11.62 5.88
CA VAL A 204 -15.48 -12.38 6.25
C VAL A 204 -15.07 -13.72 6.84
N ASP A 205 -15.73 -14.15 7.90
CA ASP A 205 -15.56 -15.51 8.42
C ASP A 205 -16.83 -16.02 9.08
N VAL A 206 -17.03 -17.33 9.01
CA VAL A 206 -18.19 -17.99 9.60
C VAL A 206 -17.74 -18.86 10.76
N GLN A 207 -18.20 -18.52 11.96
CA GLN A 207 -17.97 -19.33 13.15
C GLN A 207 -19.33 -19.74 13.72
N ARG A 208 -19.63 -21.04 13.66
CA ARG A 208 -20.95 -21.60 13.97
C ARG A 208 -22.04 -21.01 13.07
N ASP A 209 -23.08 -20.41 13.65
CA ASP A 209 -24.16 -19.72 12.95
C ASP A 209 -23.99 -18.19 13.00
N HIS A 210 -22.76 -17.68 13.19
CA HIS A 210 -22.47 -16.25 13.10
C HIS A 210 -21.49 -15.97 11.95
N LEU A 211 -21.80 -14.93 11.18
CA LEU A 211 -20.92 -14.34 10.18
C LEU A 211 -20.28 -13.09 10.76
N PHE A 212 -18.96 -13.03 10.71
CA PHE A 212 -18.17 -11.86 11.05
C PHE A 212 -17.83 -11.14 9.77
N VAL A 213 -18.13 -9.85 9.68
CA VAL A 213 -17.82 -9.00 8.53
C VAL A 213 -17.05 -7.80 9.05
N LYS A 214 -15.76 -7.71 8.72
CA LYS A 214 -14.94 -6.53 9.00
C LYS A 214 -15.15 -5.51 7.90
N LEU A 215 -15.48 -4.28 8.27
CA LEU A 215 -15.66 -3.17 7.33
C LEU A 215 -14.40 -2.29 7.31
N ASP A 216 -13.95 -1.87 6.13
CA ASP A 216 -12.88 -0.88 6.01
C ASP A 216 -13.41 0.56 6.21
N SER A 217 -12.53 1.55 6.41
CA SER A 217 -12.87 2.92 6.84
C SER A 217 -13.51 2.96 8.24
N GLY A 218 -12.88 2.28 9.20
CA GLY A 218 -13.31 2.21 10.60
C GLY A 218 -12.91 0.90 11.29
N ASN A 219 -12.68 -0.17 10.51
CA ASN A 219 -12.25 -1.49 10.99
C ASN A 219 -13.22 -2.17 11.98
N GLU A 220 -14.44 -1.67 12.16
CA GLU A 220 -15.46 -2.33 12.96
C GLU A 220 -15.86 -3.68 12.34
N VAL A 221 -16.33 -4.61 13.20
CA VAL A 221 -16.76 -5.94 12.75
C VAL A 221 -18.21 -6.15 13.10
N ALA A 222 -19.07 -6.27 12.08
CA ALA A 222 -20.44 -6.69 12.25
C ALA A 222 -20.49 -8.19 12.54
N VAL A 223 -21.23 -8.58 13.59
CA VAL A 223 -21.52 -9.97 13.91
C VAL A 223 -22.97 -10.24 13.56
N ILE A 224 -23.21 -11.04 12.51
CA ILE A 224 -24.53 -11.32 11.95
C ILE A 224 -24.94 -12.75 12.32
N ASP A 225 -26.13 -12.92 12.91
CA ASP A 225 -26.70 -14.24 13.13
C ASP A 225 -27.28 -14.79 11.81
N LEU A 226 -26.73 -15.90 11.34
CA LEU A 226 -27.09 -16.53 10.06
C LEU A 226 -28.47 -17.22 10.08
N SER A 227 -29.14 -17.32 11.22
CA SER A 227 -30.50 -17.88 11.32
C SER A 227 -31.58 -16.85 11.01
N CYS A 228 -31.34 -15.57 11.32
CA CYS A 228 -32.28 -14.48 11.10
C CYS A 228 -31.76 -13.36 10.19
N GLY A 229 -30.45 -13.29 9.93
CA GLY A 229 -29.82 -12.26 9.11
C GLY A 229 -29.60 -10.93 9.83
N GLU A 230 -29.84 -10.87 11.15
CA GLU A 230 -29.73 -9.65 11.94
C GLU A 230 -28.32 -9.48 12.52
N ILE A 231 -27.91 -8.22 12.66
CA ILE A 231 -26.66 -7.88 13.36
C ILE A 231 -26.93 -7.99 14.86
N VAL A 232 -26.30 -8.96 15.50
CA VAL A 232 -26.47 -9.24 16.94
C VAL A 232 -25.41 -8.54 17.80
N TYR A 233 -24.29 -8.13 17.20
CA TYR A 233 -23.23 -7.41 17.89
C TYR A 233 -22.31 -6.64 16.92
N GLU A 234 -21.55 -5.68 17.44
CA GLU A 234 -20.44 -5.01 16.73
C GLU A 234 -19.18 -5.07 17.60
N LEU A 235 -18.11 -5.64 17.06
CA LEU A 235 -16.80 -5.60 17.72
C LEU A 235 -16.14 -4.23 17.51
N PRO A 236 -15.31 -3.77 18.46
CA PRO A 236 -14.49 -2.58 18.27
C PRO A 236 -13.56 -2.72 17.05
N PRO A 237 -13.03 -1.59 16.54
CA PRO A 237 -12.09 -1.56 15.43
C PRO A 237 -10.97 -2.58 15.57
N MET A 238 -10.96 -3.59 14.70
CA MET A 238 -10.00 -4.68 14.74
C MET A 238 -8.75 -4.33 13.94
N ASP A 239 -7.58 -4.38 14.56
CA ASP A 239 -6.31 -4.14 13.86
C ASP A 239 -5.68 -5.42 13.31
N SER A 240 -6.09 -6.62 13.75
CA SER A 240 -5.73 -7.89 13.12
C SER A 240 -6.34 -8.06 11.72
N TYR A 241 -5.71 -8.87 10.86
CA TYR A 241 -6.29 -9.20 9.55
C TYR A 241 -7.46 -10.20 9.64
N ASN A 242 -7.44 -11.09 10.63
CA ASN A 242 -8.49 -12.10 10.87
C ASN A 242 -8.78 -12.27 12.37
N ILE A 243 -9.93 -12.87 12.65
CA ILE A 243 -10.22 -13.44 13.96
C ILE A 243 -9.53 -14.80 14.10
N SER A 244 -9.32 -15.26 15.33
CA SER A 244 -8.90 -16.64 15.58
C SER A 244 -10.01 -17.62 15.20
N PRO A 245 -9.68 -18.89 14.90
CA PRO A 245 -10.66 -19.96 14.97
C PRO A 245 -11.34 -20.01 16.33
N LEU A 246 -12.52 -20.62 16.40
CA LEU A 246 -13.24 -20.84 17.64
C LEU A 246 -12.43 -21.72 18.61
N ASP A 247 -12.25 -21.23 19.83
CA ASP A 247 -11.76 -22.01 20.97
C ASP A 247 -12.80 -23.09 21.32
N ALA A 248 -12.41 -24.35 21.09
CA ALA A 248 -13.29 -25.51 21.25
C ALA A 248 -13.70 -25.73 22.72
N GLU A 249 -12.88 -25.31 23.69
CA GLU A 249 -13.14 -25.50 25.12
C GLU A 249 -13.99 -24.37 25.68
N LYS A 250 -13.66 -23.12 25.33
CA LYS A 250 -14.25 -21.94 25.96
C LYS A 250 -15.29 -21.21 25.13
N ARG A 251 -15.49 -21.62 23.88
CA ARG A 251 -16.42 -21.01 22.91
C ARG A 251 -16.14 -19.52 22.67
N TYR A 252 -14.87 -19.13 22.65
CA TYR A 252 -14.41 -17.78 22.34
C TYR A 252 -13.77 -17.71 20.95
N ILE A 253 -13.82 -16.53 20.33
CA ILE A 253 -12.82 -16.14 19.32
C ILE A 253 -11.98 -15.01 19.89
N TYR A 254 -10.78 -14.84 19.35
CA TYR A 254 -9.82 -13.83 19.75
C TYR A 254 -9.47 -12.95 18.56
N TYR A 255 -9.15 -11.69 18.84
CA TYR A 255 -8.74 -10.70 17.86
C TYR A 255 -7.92 -9.63 18.56
N SER A 256 -7.22 -8.79 17.79
CA SER A 256 -6.55 -7.62 18.36
C SER A 256 -7.28 -6.34 17.96
N SER A 257 -7.35 -5.40 18.90
CA SER A 257 -7.90 -4.06 18.73
C SER A 257 -6.99 -3.11 19.50
N ASP A 258 -6.59 -2.00 18.86
CA ASP A 258 -5.65 -1.03 19.44
C ASP A 258 -4.39 -1.67 20.05
N ARG A 259 -3.78 -2.65 19.35
CA ARG A 259 -2.61 -3.41 19.83
C ARG A 259 -2.84 -4.18 21.14
N ILE A 260 -4.07 -4.46 21.52
CA ILE A 260 -4.43 -5.29 22.69
C ILE A 260 -5.19 -6.54 22.24
N LEU A 261 -5.03 -7.65 22.95
CA LEU A 261 -5.78 -8.89 22.73
C LEU A 261 -7.19 -8.77 23.35
N HIS A 262 -8.20 -9.07 22.54
CA HIS A 262 -9.59 -9.16 22.94
C HIS A 262 -10.14 -10.57 22.69
N ARG A 263 -11.25 -10.89 23.36
CA ARG A 263 -12.06 -12.07 23.07
C ARG A 263 -13.53 -11.69 22.87
N TYR A 264 -14.26 -12.51 22.11
CA TYR A 264 -15.71 -12.43 21.96
C TYR A 264 -16.38 -13.70 22.49
N ASP A 265 -17.39 -13.51 23.35
CA ASP A 265 -18.19 -14.56 23.97
C ASP A 265 -19.53 -14.74 23.23
N PHE A 266 -19.69 -15.89 22.57
CA PHE A 266 -20.91 -16.24 21.83
C PHE A 266 -22.14 -16.50 22.71
N HIS A 267 -21.98 -16.74 24.01
CA HIS A 267 -23.10 -16.92 24.93
C HIS A 267 -23.65 -15.59 25.41
N LYS A 268 -22.75 -14.66 25.72
CA LYS A 268 -23.12 -13.36 26.27
C LYS A 268 -23.33 -12.30 25.17
N ASN A 269 -22.88 -12.58 23.95
CA ASN A 269 -22.75 -11.61 22.86
C ASN A 269 -22.06 -10.35 23.38
N CYS A 270 -20.87 -10.52 23.96
CA CYS A 270 -20.06 -9.42 24.44
C CYS A 270 -18.59 -9.68 24.14
N HIS A 271 -17.83 -8.59 24.01
CA HIS A 271 -16.38 -8.66 23.95
C HIS A 271 -15.75 -8.29 25.29
N GLU A 272 -14.50 -8.69 25.48
CA GLU A 272 -13.70 -8.36 26.66
C GLU A 272 -12.25 -8.12 26.24
N SER A 273 -11.64 -7.05 26.75
CA SER A 273 -10.19 -6.82 26.66
C SER A 273 -9.48 -7.72 27.66
N LEU A 274 -8.38 -8.33 27.24
CA LEU A 274 -7.53 -9.12 28.11
C LEU A 274 -6.32 -8.33 28.64
N ASP A 275 -6.17 -7.06 28.24
CA ASP A 275 -5.05 -6.18 28.61
C ASP A 275 -3.67 -6.80 28.30
N ILE A 276 -3.61 -7.60 27.22
CA ILE A 276 -2.39 -8.25 26.75
C ILE A 276 -1.92 -7.56 25.47
N PRO A 277 -0.72 -6.94 25.46
CA PRO A 277 -0.19 -6.30 24.27
C PRO A 277 0.09 -7.27 23.13
N VAL A 278 -0.33 -6.86 21.93
CA VAL A 278 -0.04 -7.48 20.64
C VAL A 278 0.70 -6.43 19.79
N PRO A 279 2.04 -6.50 19.69
CA PRO A 279 2.89 -5.39 19.26
C PRO A 279 2.77 -5.07 17.75
N ALA A 280 2.13 -5.94 16.99
CA ALA A 280 1.91 -5.73 15.57
C ALA A 280 0.64 -6.44 15.13
N ARG A 281 0.11 -6.04 13.97
CA ARG A 281 -1.00 -6.74 13.31
C ARG A 281 -0.61 -8.20 13.08
N TRP A 282 -1.48 -9.14 13.40
CA TRP A 282 -1.27 -10.53 12.98
C TRP A 282 -1.85 -10.83 11.60
N ALA A 283 -1.07 -11.59 10.84
CA ALA A 283 -1.37 -12.14 9.52
C ALA A 283 -2.27 -13.37 9.61
N ARG A 284 -2.00 -14.27 10.57
CA ARG A 284 -2.79 -15.49 10.75
C ARG A 284 -2.80 -15.93 12.21
N ALA A 285 -3.98 -16.27 12.72
CA ALA A 285 -4.13 -16.95 14.01
C ALA A 285 -4.61 -18.42 13.85
N GLN A 286 -4.17 -19.30 14.77
CA GLN A 286 -4.60 -20.69 14.87
C GLN A 286 -4.45 -21.21 16.30
N PHE A 287 -5.32 -22.13 16.72
CA PHE A 287 -5.09 -22.92 17.92
C PHE A 287 -4.17 -24.11 17.64
N VAL A 288 -3.09 -24.20 18.41
CA VAL A 288 -2.11 -25.30 18.36
C VAL A 288 -1.81 -25.74 19.78
N GLU A 289 -2.02 -27.02 20.09
CA GLU A 289 -1.74 -27.61 21.42
C GLU A 289 -2.35 -26.80 22.60
N GLY A 290 -3.58 -26.29 22.43
CA GLY A 290 -4.29 -25.51 23.45
C GLY A 290 -3.81 -24.06 23.61
N LYS A 291 -2.89 -23.59 22.75
CA LYS A 291 -2.42 -22.20 22.69
C LYS A 291 -2.96 -21.51 21.45
N LEU A 292 -3.33 -20.24 21.60
CA LEU A 292 -3.55 -19.34 20.48
C LEU A 292 -2.18 -18.91 19.95
N MET A 293 -1.88 -19.27 18.72
CA MET A 293 -0.68 -18.88 17.99
C MET A 293 -1.08 -17.85 16.94
N ALA A 294 -0.34 -16.75 16.84
CA ALA A 294 -0.57 -15.73 15.83
C ALA A 294 0.75 -15.27 15.18
N LEU A 295 0.86 -15.44 13.86
CA LEU A 295 1.95 -14.92 13.04
C LEU A 295 1.76 -13.42 12.85
N LEU A 296 2.71 -12.61 13.28
CA LEU A 296 2.73 -11.15 13.14
C LEU A 296 3.26 -10.74 11.76
N THR A 297 2.77 -9.63 11.20
CA THR A 297 3.17 -9.17 9.85
C THR A 297 4.66 -8.85 9.72
N GLY A 298 5.34 -8.54 10.84
CA GLY A 298 6.79 -8.37 10.90
C GLY A 298 7.58 -9.66 11.15
N GLY A 299 6.98 -10.83 10.96
CA GLY A 299 7.61 -12.14 11.13
C GLY A 299 7.66 -12.69 12.56
N GLY A 300 7.20 -11.92 13.55
CA GLY A 300 7.11 -12.36 14.94
C GLY A 300 5.99 -13.38 15.18
N LEU A 301 6.02 -14.06 16.32
CA LEU A 301 5.04 -15.05 16.73
C LEU A 301 4.51 -14.74 18.12
N PHE A 302 3.24 -14.37 18.20
CA PHE A 302 2.51 -14.21 19.45
C PHE A 302 1.92 -15.56 19.88
N GLN A 303 2.13 -15.92 21.14
CA GLN A 303 1.59 -17.15 21.73
C GLN A 303 0.83 -16.79 23.00
N TYR A 304 -0.39 -17.29 23.14
CA TYR A 304 -1.22 -17.05 24.32
C TYR A 304 -1.88 -18.34 24.78
N HIS A 305 -1.87 -18.59 26.09
CA HIS A 305 -2.54 -19.74 26.69
C HIS A 305 -3.85 -19.30 27.37
N PRO A 306 -5.02 -19.60 26.78
CA PRO A 306 -6.31 -19.14 27.30
C PRO A 306 -6.65 -19.56 28.74
N THR A 307 -6.04 -20.64 29.23
CA THR A 307 -6.34 -21.22 30.55
C THR A 307 -5.53 -20.57 31.66
N THR A 308 -4.24 -20.30 31.40
CA THR A 308 -3.34 -19.70 32.40
C THR A 308 -3.24 -18.18 32.27
N GLY A 309 -3.62 -17.62 31.12
CA GLY A 309 -3.42 -16.21 30.80
C GLY A 309 -1.98 -15.85 30.40
N GLN A 310 -1.06 -16.82 30.38
CA GLN A 310 0.33 -16.57 30.01
C GLN A 310 0.47 -16.30 28.51
N TYR A 311 1.34 -15.37 28.15
CA TYR A 311 1.70 -15.10 26.77
C TYR A 311 3.21 -14.92 26.59
N GLN A 312 3.68 -15.10 25.36
CA GLN A 312 5.04 -14.79 24.95
C GLN A 312 5.07 -14.35 23.50
N ILE A 313 6.11 -13.61 23.12
CA ILE A 313 6.33 -13.15 21.76
C ILE A 313 7.76 -13.48 21.39
N THR A 314 7.95 -14.15 20.27
CA THR A 314 9.28 -14.44 19.73
C THR A 314 9.42 -13.88 18.32
N TYR A 315 10.66 -13.63 17.90
CA TYR A 315 10.99 -13.11 16.58
C TYR A 315 11.94 -14.07 15.88
N PRO A 316 11.39 -15.08 15.18
CA PRO A 316 12.20 -16.00 14.41
C PRO A 316 13.03 -15.30 13.35
N ASP A 317 14.19 -15.87 13.03
CA ASP A 317 15.07 -15.38 11.97
C ASP A 317 14.56 -15.79 10.58
N LEU A 318 13.42 -15.20 10.18
CA LEU A 318 12.90 -15.34 8.82
C LEU A 318 13.83 -14.61 7.84
N PRO A 319 13.98 -15.12 6.60
CA PRO A 319 14.81 -14.46 5.59
C PRO A 319 14.26 -13.07 5.34
N LYS A 320 15.10 -12.04 5.43
CA LYS A 320 14.70 -10.69 5.07
C LYS A 320 14.69 -10.55 3.55
N GLN A 321 13.63 -9.98 3.01
CA GLN A 321 13.55 -9.64 1.60
C GLN A 321 13.69 -8.14 1.41
N GLU A 322 14.16 -7.79 0.22
CA GLU A 322 14.41 -6.40 -0.17
C GLU A 322 13.08 -5.71 -0.45
N CYS A 323 12.99 -4.44 -0.08
CA CYS A 323 11.77 -3.66 -0.15
C CYS A 323 11.89 -2.65 -1.30
N PRO A 324 10.94 -2.62 -2.27
CA PRO A 324 10.88 -1.58 -3.29
C PRO A 324 10.83 -0.17 -2.68
N ILE A 325 11.48 0.78 -3.34
CA ILE A 325 11.52 2.18 -2.90
C ILE A 325 10.25 2.89 -3.37
N GLN A 326 9.54 3.52 -2.43
CA GLN A 326 8.31 4.26 -2.68
C GLN A 326 8.51 5.77 -2.78
N SER A 327 9.50 6.33 -2.08
CA SER A 327 9.72 7.78 -2.04
C SER A 327 11.19 8.09 -1.77
N ILE A 328 11.67 9.20 -2.31
CA ILE A 328 13.04 9.69 -2.11
C ILE A 328 12.99 11.21 -1.93
N ILE A 329 13.72 11.76 -0.96
CA ILE A 329 13.93 13.20 -0.81
C ILE A 329 15.29 13.50 -0.16
N LYS A 330 15.84 14.69 -0.42
CA LYS A 330 16.96 15.22 0.38
C LYS A 330 16.41 15.87 1.66
N GLY A 331 16.92 15.48 2.82
CA GLY A 331 16.60 16.10 4.11
C GLY A 331 17.40 17.39 4.37
N PRO A 332 17.04 18.16 5.41
CA PRO A 332 17.75 19.40 5.77
C PRO A 332 19.17 19.17 6.30
N ASP A 333 19.49 17.94 6.71
CA ASP A 333 20.81 17.49 7.15
C ASP A 333 21.72 17.01 6.00
N GLY A 334 21.27 17.16 4.75
CA GLY A 334 22.02 16.78 3.54
C GLY A 334 21.97 15.28 3.21
N ASN A 335 21.28 14.46 4.00
CA ASN A 335 21.10 13.04 3.72
C ASN A 335 19.95 12.80 2.73
N ILE A 336 20.00 11.65 2.05
CA ILE A 336 18.91 11.17 1.20
C ILE A 336 18.03 10.23 2.02
N TYR A 337 16.75 10.56 2.15
CA TYR A 337 15.75 9.76 2.85
C TYR A 337 14.94 8.96 1.85
N ILE A 338 14.63 7.72 2.21
CA ILE A 338 14.00 6.72 1.36
C ILE A 338 12.84 6.07 2.13
N GLY A 339 11.66 6.00 1.53
CA GLY A 339 10.51 5.25 2.05
C GLY A 339 10.31 3.92 1.33
N GLY A 340 9.88 2.88 2.06
CA GLY A 340 9.65 1.53 1.53
C GLY A 340 8.20 1.23 1.11
N TYR A 341 8.03 0.27 0.20
CA TYR A 341 6.76 -0.32 -0.24
C TYR A 341 6.72 -1.83 0.09
N LEU A 342 5.63 -2.46 0.53
CA LEU A 342 4.30 -1.95 0.83
C LEU A 342 4.10 -1.70 2.34
N VAL A 343 4.79 -2.47 3.19
CA VAL A 343 4.66 -2.38 4.66
C VAL A 343 5.39 -1.16 5.22
N GLY A 344 6.17 -0.47 4.40
CA GLY A 344 6.87 0.73 4.81
C GLY A 344 8.24 0.45 5.41
N GLY A 345 8.59 1.25 6.39
CA GLY A 345 9.96 1.44 6.83
C GLY A 345 10.61 2.61 6.08
N MET A 346 11.64 3.16 6.71
CA MET A 346 12.40 4.28 6.22
C MET A 346 13.88 3.91 6.15
N ALA A 347 14.63 4.60 5.32
CA ALA A 347 16.08 4.55 5.34
C ALA A 347 16.67 5.94 5.10
N ARG A 348 17.90 6.13 5.55
CA ARG A 348 18.70 7.32 5.33
C ARG A 348 20.05 6.91 4.77
N TYR A 349 20.40 7.48 3.62
CA TYR A 349 21.72 7.35 3.01
C TYR A 349 22.48 8.66 3.15
N ASN A 350 23.73 8.59 3.61
CA ASN A 350 24.61 9.74 3.70
C ASN A 350 25.54 9.82 2.48
N PRO A 351 25.37 10.84 1.59
CA PRO A 351 26.21 11.01 0.41
C PRO A 351 27.71 11.15 0.68
N SER A 352 28.08 11.72 1.84
CA SER A 352 29.48 12.02 2.17
C SER A 352 30.24 10.81 2.71
N THR A 353 29.57 9.91 3.45
CA THR A 353 30.19 8.72 4.05
C THR A 353 29.87 7.44 3.29
N GLY A 354 28.81 7.44 2.48
CA GLY A 354 28.30 6.26 1.78
C GLY A 354 27.57 5.26 2.68
N ILE A 355 27.19 5.65 3.90
CA ILE A 355 26.54 4.77 4.88
C ILE A 355 25.02 4.89 4.76
N SER A 356 24.34 3.75 4.79
CA SER A 356 22.88 3.64 4.90
C SER A 356 22.45 3.17 6.30
N GLU A 357 21.36 3.72 6.80
CA GLU A 357 20.71 3.32 8.05
C GLU A 357 19.23 3.08 7.80
N GLN A 358 18.67 2.00 8.34
CA GLN A 358 17.26 1.63 8.17
C GLN A 358 16.49 1.84 9.48
N PHE A 359 15.29 2.41 9.37
CA PHE A 359 14.39 2.69 10.47
C PHE A 359 13.04 1.97 10.31
N LYS A 360 12.39 1.72 11.46
CA LYS A 360 11.11 0.99 11.56
C LYS A 360 10.06 1.84 12.27
N GLY A 361 8.80 1.42 12.16
CA GLY A 361 7.66 1.97 12.91
C GLY A 361 6.85 3.01 12.16
N VAL A 362 7.29 3.41 10.96
CA VAL A 362 6.51 4.21 10.02
C VAL A 362 6.16 3.33 8.81
N ASP A 363 4.89 3.35 8.41
CA ASP A 363 4.38 2.60 7.26
C ASP A 363 4.82 3.25 5.92
N GLN A 364 4.09 3.03 4.84
CA GLN A 364 4.48 3.46 3.49
C GLN A 364 4.45 4.99 3.36
N ALA A 365 5.62 5.62 3.20
CA ALA A 365 5.72 7.04 2.92
C ALA A 365 5.47 7.34 1.43
N GLU A 366 4.38 8.04 1.14
CA GLU A 366 3.97 8.44 -0.22
C GLU A 366 4.67 9.74 -0.63
N GLY A 367 4.41 10.83 0.10
CA GLY A 367 5.03 12.12 -0.07
C GLY A 367 5.93 12.46 1.11
N MET A 368 6.97 13.23 0.85
CA MET A 368 7.80 13.83 1.91
C MET A 368 8.13 15.26 1.51
N THR A 369 8.35 16.12 2.50
CA THR A 369 8.87 17.47 2.26
C THR A 369 9.69 17.97 3.45
N VAL A 370 10.33 19.12 3.28
CA VAL A 370 11.14 19.79 4.30
C VAL A 370 10.51 21.15 4.58
N LEU A 371 10.50 21.54 5.85
CA LEU A 371 10.17 22.88 6.32
C LEU A 371 11.10 23.23 7.48
N GLY A 372 12.00 24.19 7.26
CA GLY A 372 13.11 24.52 8.15
C GLY A 372 14.03 23.33 8.37
N ASN A 373 14.23 22.99 9.64
CA ASN A 373 15.04 21.84 10.06
C ASN A 373 14.24 20.54 10.20
N GLN A 374 12.94 20.57 9.88
CA GLN A 374 12.03 19.45 10.05
C GLN A 374 11.72 18.80 8.71
N MET A 375 11.53 17.48 8.73
CA MET A 375 10.94 16.72 7.65
C MET A 375 9.49 16.39 7.98
N TYR A 376 8.65 16.35 6.96
CA TYR A 376 7.26 15.91 7.08
C TYR A 376 7.02 14.72 6.18
N LEU A 377 6.45 13.66 6.75
CA LEU A 377 6.22 12.39 6.07
C LEU A 377 4.70 12.18 5.92
N GLY A 378 4.25 12.02 4.68
CA GLY A 378 2.88 11.66 4.37
C GLY A 378 2.73 10.16 4.17
N ILE A 379 1.99 9.50 5.06
CA ILE A 379 1.97 8.04 5.19
C ILE A 379 0.64 7.47 4.70
N TYR A 380 0.73 6.41 3.89
CA TYR A 380 -0.37 5.53 3.52
C TYR A 380 -0.51 4.40 4.54
N ARG A 381 -1.71 4.04 5.01
CA ARG A 381 -3.03 4.59 4.66
C ARG A 381 -3.48 5.74 5.58
N ASP A 382 -4.65 6.31 5.27
CA ASP A 382 -5.36 7.32 6.08
C ASP A 382 -4.77 8.73 6.03
N ALA A 383 -3.84 8.97 5.10
CA ALA A 383 -3.11 10.23 4.93
C ALA A 383 -2.59 10.78 6.28
N ILE A 384 -1.85 9.93 7.01
CA ILE A 384 -1.26 10.29 8.30
C ILE A 384 -0.03 11.17 8.06
N ILE A 385 0.06 12.30 8.75
CA ILE A 385 1.20 13.21 8.67
C ILE A 385 2.06 13.07 9.92
N TYR A 386 3.34 12.75 9.69
CA TYR A 386 4.37 12.75 10.72
C TYR A 386 5.31 13.94 10.55
N GLU A 387 5.81 14.45 11.67
CA GLU A 387 6.95 15.35 11.76
C GLU A 387 8.18 14.57 12.21
N TYR A 388 9.33 14.78 11.57
CA TYR A 388 10.59 14.15 11.91
C TYR A 388 11.70 15.19 12.00
N ASN A 389 12.41 15.20 13.12
CA ASN A 389 13.63 15.98 13.28
C ASN A 389 14.85 15.07 13.00
N PRO A 390 15.56 15.26 11.87
CA PRO A 390 16.69 14.42 11.49
C PRO A 390 17.95 14.62 12.36
N TYR A 391 17.98 15.67 13.20
CA TYR A 391 19.05 15.95 14.15
C TYR A 391 18.82 15.28 15.52
N LEU A 392 17.68 14.60 15.70
CA LEU A 392 17.39 13.79 16.87
C LEU A 392 17.39 12.29 16.48
N PRO A 393 17.69 11.37 17.42
CA PRO A 393 17.62 9.94 17.14
C PRO A 393 16.23 9.51 16.67
N TRP A 394 16.19 8.50 15.80
CA TRP A 394 14.94 7.84 15.44
C TRP A 394 14.43 6.99 16.61
N ASN A 395 13.19 7.20 17.02
CA ASN A 395 12.59 6.51 18.15
C ASN A 395 11.06 6.46 18.05
N MET A 396 10.47 5.27 18.15
CA MET A 396 9.03 5.05 18.08
C MET A 396 8.45 4.46 19.37
N GLU A 397 9.26 4.21 20.39
CA GLU A 397 8.88 3.44 21.58
C GLU A 397 8.66 4.31 22.83
N ASP A 398 9.14 5.54 22.83
CA ASP A 398 9.07 6.45 23.99
C ASP A 398 7.88 7.44 23.90
N ASN A 399 7.64 8.14 25.01
CA ASN A 399 6.61 9.19 25.12
C ASN A 399 6.85 10.41 24.20
N GLU A 400 8.08 10.58 23.70
CA GLU A 400 8.47 11.64 22.77
C GLU A 400 8.99 11.02 21.46
N PRO A 401 8.10 10.48 20.62
CA PRO A 401 8.50 9.78 19.40
C PRO A 401 9.08 10.75 18.37
N ASN A 402 10.06 10.26 17.61
CA ASN A 402 10.68 10.95 16.48
C ASN A 402 10.90 9.92 15.36
N PRO A 403 10.03 9.85 14.33
CA PRO A 403 8.98 10.82 13.99
C PRO A 403 7.76 10.84 14.90
N LYS A 404 7.14 12.01 15.05
CA LYS A 404 5.91 12.26 15.80
C LYS A 404 4.70 12.33 14.87
N LYS A 405 3.64 11.56 15.15
CA LYS A 405 2.35 11.70 14.45
C LYS A 405 1.70 13.04 14.81
N LEU A 406 1.34 13.83 13.80
CA LEU A 406 0.65 15.11 13.99
C LEU A 406 -0.88 14.94 13.88
N PHE A 407 -1.35 14.53 12.70
CA PHE A 407 -2.77 14.38 12.39
C PHE A 407 -2.95 13.36 11.26
N GLN A 408 -4.20 13.08 10.91
CA GLN A 408 -4.56 12.22 9.78
C GLN A 408 -5.77 12.81 9.05
N LEU A 409 -5.90 12.55 7.75
CA LEU A 409 -6.93 13.15 6.90
C LEU A 409 -8.04 12.16 6.48
N SER A 410 -8.01 10.93 6.99
CA SER A 410 -9.11 9.96 6.78
C SER A 410 -10.50 10.43 7.22
N PRO A 411 -10.70 11.30 8.24
CA PRO A 411 -12.02 11.86 8.52
C PRO A 411 -12.60 12.72 7.38
N TYR A 412 -11.76 13.14 6.43
CA TYR A 412 -12.10 13.91 5.24
C TYR A 412 -11.99 13.07 3.95
N HIS A 413 -12.05 11.75 4.08
CA HIS A 413 -11.97 10.80 2.97
C HIS A 413 -10.69 10.93 2.13
N GLN A 414 -9.55 11.25 2.77
CA GLN A 414 -8.23 11.35 2.12
C GLN A 414 -7.31 10.21 2.56
N ASP A 415 -6.50 9.70 1.62
CA ASP A 415 -5.73 8.46 1.83
C ASP A 415 -4.25 8.57 1.47
N ARG A 416 -3.91 9.22 0.34
CA ARG A 416 -2.51 9.29 -0.14
C ARG A 416 -2.02 10.72 -0.36
N PRO A 417 -1.17 11.24 0.55
CA PRO A 417 -0.58 12.57 0.46
C PRO A 417 0.68 12.56 -0.42
N PHE A 418 0.51 12.56 -1.75
CA PHE A 418 1.64 12.53 -2.70
C PHE A 418 2.31 13.88 -2.92
N ALA A 419 1.54 14.97 -2.91
CA ALA A 419 2.07 16.31 -3.17
C ALA A 419 2.29 17.04 -1.85
N MET A 420 3.53 17.36 -1.51
CA MET A 420 3.85 18.07 -0.26
C MET A 420 4.91 19.14 -0.50
N VAL A 421 4.68 20.35 0.01
CA VAL A 421 5.65 21.46 -0.07
C VAL A 421 5.66 22.27 1.22
N GLY A 422 6.86 22.52 1.76
CA GLY A 422 7.09 23.49 2.82
C GLY A 422 7.17 24.91 2.27
N ILE A 423 6.56 25.86 2.97
CA ILE A 423 6.48 27.28 2.65
C ILE A 423 7.27 28.03 3.74
N GLU A 424 8.59 28.08 3.57
CA GLU A 424 9.53 28.60 4.57
C GLU A 424 9.18 30.00 5.07
N GLU A 425 8.91 30.93 4.15
CA GLU A 425 8.65 32.34 4.47
C GLU A 425 7.35 32.58 5.25
N LYS A 426 6.47 31.57 5.32
CA LYS A 426 5.22 31.62 6.10
C LYS A 426 5.16 30.58 7.22
N ASN A 427 6.18 29.71 7.33
CA ASN A 427 6.16 28.52 8.17
C ASN A 427 4.87 27.70 7.98
N LEU A 428 4.52 27.37 6.73
CA LEU A 428 3.34 26.56 6.42
C LEU A 428 3.73 25.29 5.66
N LEU A 429 2.93 24.25 5.82
CA LEU A 429 3.01 23.02 5.05
C LEU A 429 1.76 22.89 4.18
N ALA A 430 1.93 22.70 2.87
CA ALA A 430 0.83 22.39 1.96
C ALA A 430 0.87 20.93 1.54
N ILE A 431 -0.29 20.26 1.58
CA ILE A 431 -0.44 18.82 1.34
C ILE A 431 -1.59 18.61 0.36
N GLY A 432 -1.28 18.05 -0.80
CA GLY A 432 -2.23 17.59 -1.81
C GLY A 432 -2.42 16.08 -1.73
N THR A 433 -3.68 15.64 -1.73
CA THR A 433 -4.04 14.23 -1.55
C THR A 433 -4.80 13.64 -2.74
N PHE A 434 -4.64 12.33 -2.90
CA PHE A 434 -5.64 11.47 -3.52
C PHE A 434 -6.61 10.96 -2.43
N PRO A 435 -7.91 10.85 -2.76
CA PRO A 435 -8.93 10.47 -1.81
C PRO A 435 -8.90 8.96 -1.57
N ASP A 436 -9.74 8.57 -0.63
CA ASP A 436 -10.05 7.21 -0.25
C ASP A 436 -10.52 6.32 -1.43
N TYR A 437 -10.32 5.01 -1.30
CA TYR A 437 -10.82 3.99 -2.25
C TYR A 437 -12.27 4.24 -2.68
N GLY A 438 -12.56 3.99 -3.96
CA GLY A 438 -13.89 4.20 -4.56
C GLY A 438 -14.32 5.67 -4.73
N THR A 439 -13.55 6.64 -4.21
CA THR A 439 -13.96 8.05 -4.15
C THR A 439 -13.23 8.90 -5.19
N LEU A 440 -13.92 9.88 -5.78
CA LEU A 440 -13.34 10.90 -6.66
C LEU A 440 -13.09 12.21 -5.90
N GLY A 441 -12.17 13.04 -6.40
CA GLY A 441 -11.77 14.28 -5.76
C GLY A 441 -10.37 14.19 -5.20
N GLY A 442 -10.13 14.93 -4.12
CA GLY A 442 -8.85 15.12 -3.48
C GLY A 442 -8.94 16.39 -2.64
N ALA A 443 -7.93 16.68 -1.83
CA ALA A 443 -7.94 17.87 -1.00
C ALA A 443 -6.60 18.58 -1.00
N LEU A 444 -6.64 19.89 -0.79
CA LEU A 444 -5.49 20.68 -0.37
C LEU A 444 -5.62 20.95 1.12
N THR A 445 -4.61 20.58 1.90
CA THR A 445 -4.52 20.89 3.33
C THR A 445 -3.38 21.87 3.56
N ILE A 446 -3.63 22.93 4.32
CA ILE A 446 -2.62 23.92 4.75
C ILE A 446 -2.45 23.79 6.25
N TYR A 447 -1.31 23.25 6.68
CA TYR A 447 -0.96 23.07 8.08
C TYR A 447 -0.02 24.19 8.56
N ASN A 448 -0.29 24.71 9.75
CA ASN A 448 0.54 25.67 10.45
C ASN A 448 1.16 24.99 11.69
N PRO A 449 2.48 24.75 11.71
CA PRO A 449 3.17 24.15 12.85
C PRO A 449 3.12 25.00 14.13
N ASP A 450 3.14 26.33 14.02
CA ASP A 450 3.12 27.23 15.18
C ASP A 450 1.78 27.17 15.94
N LEU A 451 0.69 26.99 15.20
CA LEU A 451 -0.66 26.88 15.75
C LEU A 451 -1.09 25.43 16.02
N ASN A 452 -0.33 24.45 15.50
CA ASN A 452 -0.72 23.04 15.46
C ASN A 452 -2.15 22.84 14.93
N SER A 453 -2.47 23.51 13.83
CA SER A 453 -3.79 23.49 13.21
C SER A 453 -3.68 23.47 11.69
N PHE A 454 -4.69 22.94 11.01
CA PHE A 454 -4.77 22.96 9.56
C PHE A 454 -6.15 23.40 9.06
N ASP A 455 -6.15 24.02 7.88
CA ASP A 455 -7.33 24.20 7.04
C ASP A 455 -7.31 23.15 5.93
N ILE A 456 -8.47 22.59 5.60
CA ILE A 456 -8.61 21.65 4.49
C ILE A 456 -9.65 22.16 3.48
N TYR A 457 -9.32 22.03 2.20
CA TYR A 457 -10.13 22.39 1.05
C TYR A 457 -10.42 21.12 0.25
N GLU A 458 -11.46 20.40 0.65
CA GLU A 458 -11.94 19.20 -0.03
C GLU A 458 -12.50 19.54 -1.41
N HIS A 459 -12.27 18.65 -2.38
CA HIS A 459 -12.69 18.81 -3.77
C HIS A 459 -12.28 20.16 -4.37
N LEU A 460 -11.09 20.66 -3.99
CA LEU A 460 -10.57 21.97 -4.42
C LEU A 460 -10.69 22.14 -5.94
N ILE A 461 -10.29 21.10 -6.66
CA ILE A 461 -10.63 20.91 -8.07
C ILE A 461 -11.66 19.78 -8.15
N PRO A 462 -12.89 20.04 -8.63
CA PRO A 462 -13.96 19.05 -8.64
C PRO A 462 -13.52 17.73 -9.30
N HIS A 463 -13.78 16.63 -8.60
CA HIS A 463 -13.53 15.24 -9.04
C HIS A 463 -12.07 14.84 -9.31
N GLN A 464 -11.10 15.72 -9.07
CA GLN A 464 -9.69 15.44 -9.36
C GLN A 464 -8.81 15.45 -8.11
N SER A 465 -7.81 14.59 -8.09
CA SER A 465 -6.80 14.51 -7.03
C SER A 465 -5.71 15.56 -7.24
N ILE A 466 -5.00 15.94 -6.17
CA ILE A 466 -3.83 16.83 -6.26
C ILE A 466 -2.55 16.00 -6.30
N ALA A 467 -1.87 15.99 -7.45
CA ALA A 467 -0.75 15.09 -7.73
C ALA A 467 0.63 15.77 -7.61
N SER A 468 0.69 17.09 -7.75
CA SER A 468 1.93 17.86 -7.63
C SER A 468 1.66 19.27 -7.13
N LEU A 469 2.63 19.87 -6.41
CA LEU A 469 2.53 21.21 -5.82
C LEU A 469 3.88 21.92 -5.82
N VAL A 470 3.85 23.23 -6.07
CA VAL A 470 4.94 24.18 -5.79
C VAL A 470 4.38 25.44 -5.16
N TYR A 471 5.23 26.20 -4.49
CA TYR A 471 4.89 27.48 -3.90
C TYR A 471 5.70 28.62 -4.54
N GLN A 472 5.03 29.67 -5.01
CA GLN A 472 5.68 30.87 -5.56
C GLN A 472 4.79 32.10 -5.38
N ASN A 473 5.35 33.19 -4.85
CA ASN A 473 4.70 34.52 -4.76
C ASN A 473 3.28 34.49 -4.16
N ASP A 474 3.11 33.89 -2.97
CA ASP A 474 1.80 33.73 -2.29
C ASP A 474 0.80 32.78 -2.97
N TYR A 475 1.20 32.10 -4.06
CA TYR A 475 0.39 31.08 -4.71
C TYR A 475 0.96 29.68 -4.49
N LEU A 476 0.06 28.74 -4.22
CA LEU A 476 0.31 27.33 -4.47
C LEU A 476 -0.12 27.01 -5.91
N ILE A 477 0.79 26.45 -6.69
CA ILE A 477 0.52 26.06 -8.08
C ILE A 477 0.59 24.54 -8.13
N GLY A 478 -0.50 23.90 -8.56
CA GLY A 478 -0.63 22.45 -8.48
C GLY A 478 -1.14 21.82 -9.76
N GLY A 479 -0.63 20.61 -10.03
CA GLY A 479 -1.11 19.74 -11.08
C GLY A 479 -2.06 18.68 -10.52
N THR A 480 -3.17 18.45 -11.20
CA THR A 480 -4.16 17.46 -10.79
C THR A 480 -4.03 16.13 -11.52
N SER A 481 -4.79 15.14 -11.06
CA SER A 481 -5.00 13.85 -11.71
C SER A 481 -6.50 13.57 -11.80
N ILE A 482 -6.97 13.07 -12.95
CA ILE A 482 -8.38 12.69 -13.11
C ILE A 482 -8.77 11.47 -12.25
N TRP A 483 -7.78 10.70 -11.79
CA TRP A 483 -8.01 9.55 -10.94
C TRP A 483 -8.22 9.97 -9.49
N GLY A 484 -9.24 9.39 -8.86
CA GLY A 484 -9.43 9.42 -7.42
C GLY A 484 -8.71 8.25 -6.73
N GLY A 485 -9.30 7.76 -5.63
CA GLY A 485 -8.83 6.56 -4.96
C GLY A 485 -9.07 5.31 -5.80
N ILE A 486 -8.29 4.25 -5.57
CA ILE A 486 -8.34 3.03 -6.38
C ILE A 486 -9.75 2.42 -6.35
N GLY A 487 -10.25 2.00 -7.51
CA GLY A 487 -11.61 1.49 -7.69
C GLY A 487 -12.67 2.58 -7.95
N SER A 488 -12.28 3.87 -7.94
CA SER A 488 -13.11 4.93 -8.52
C SER A 488 -12.97 4.96 -10.05
N GLN A 489 -14.02 5.38 -10.74
CA GLN A 489 -14.01 5.60 -12.18
C GLN A 489 -13.86 7.09 -12.49
N PRO A 490 -12.78 7.54 -13.15
CA PRO A 490 -12.62 8.94 -13.54
C PRO A 490 -13.79 9.42 -14.43
N ILE A 491 -14.36 10.58 -14.10
CA ILE A 491 -15.39 11.23 -14.93
C ILE A 491 -14.84 12.44 -15.70
N GLU A 492 -13.74 13.01 -15.22
CA GLU A 492 -12.99 14.05 -15.92
C GLU A 492 -12.04 13.39 -16.94
N LYS A 493 -11.76 14.11 -18.04
CA LYS A 493 -10.92 13.60 -19.13
C LYS A 493 -9.53 14.18 -19.15
N GLU A 494 -9.35 15.34 -18.53
CA GLU A 494 -8.14 16.15 -18.62
C GLU A 494 -7.75 16.68 -17.24
N ALA A 495 -6.46 16.59 -16.94
CA ALA A 495 -5.87 17.21 -15.77
C ALA A 495 -5.80 18.73 -15.94
N LYS A 496 -5.90 19.41 -14.80
CA LYS A 496 -5.85 20.86 -14.68
C LYS A 496 -4.60 21.30 -13.94
N LEU A 497 -4.05 22.42 -14.37
CA LEU A 497 -3.15 23.23 -13.56
C LEU A 497 -4.01 24.26 -12.82
N PHE A 498 -3.78 24.43 -11.53
CA PHE A 498 -4.47 25.43 -10.72
C PHE A 498 -3.49 26.33 -9.96
N MET A 499 -3.94 27.53 -9.63
CA MET A 499 -3.28 28.47 -8.74
C MET A 499 -4.21 28.78 -7.56
N PHE A 500 -3.78 28.42 -6.36
CA PHE A 500 -4.47 28.70 -5.11
C PHE A 500 -3.79 29.85 -4.39
N ASP A 501 -4.56 30.90 -4.12
CA ASP A 501 -4.13 32.10 -3.43
C ASP A 501 -4.15 31.88 -1.91
N LEU A 502 -2.98 31.98 -1.26
CA LEU A 502 -2.85 31.77 0.18
C LEU A 502 -3.43 32.92 1.02
N GLU A 503 -3.61 34.11 0.47
CA GLU A 503 -4.21 35.24 1.16
C GLU A 503 -5.73 35.10 1.15
N THR A 504 -6.33 34.91 -0.04
CA THR A 504 -7.79 34.83 -0.17
C THR A 504 -8.36 33.44 0.11
N ARG A 505 -7.50 32.42 0.22
CA ARG A 505 -7.84 31.01 0.42
C ARG A 505 -8.76 30.45 -0.66
N LYS A 506 -8.52 30.83 -1.91
CA LYS A 506 -9.36 30.47 -3.07
C LYS A 506 -8.51 30.08 -4.27
N VAL A 507 -9.08 29.25 -5.14
CA VAL A 507 -8.53 29.03 -6.48
C VAL A 507 -8.68 30.33 -7.27
N ALA A 508 -7.55 30.97 -7.57
CA ALA A 508 -7.49 32.20 -8.34
C ALA A 508 -7.58 31.93 -9.85
N PHE A 509 -7.15 30.75 -10.28
CA PHE A 509 -7.12 30.34 -11.69
C PHE A 509 -6.99 28.83 -11.81
N GLU A 510 -7.68 28.22 -12.77
CA GLU A 510 -7.47 26.83 -13.19
C GLU A 510 -7.75 26.66 -14.69
N PHE A 511 -7.03 25.77 -15.36
CA PHE A 511 -7.23 25.45 -16.78
C PHE A 511 -6.53 24.13 -17.15
N VAL A 512 -6.83 23.60 -18.34
CA VAL A 512 -6.13 22.45 -18.91
C VAL A 512 -4.89 22.93 -19.66
N PRO A 513 -3.65 22.70 -19.17
CA PRO A 513 -2.45 23.19 -19.84
C PRO A 513 -2.12 22.40 -21.11
N ILE A 514 -2.37 21.09 -21.10
CA ILE A 514 -2.13 20.19 -22.23
C ILE A 514 -3.40 19.37 -22.48
N PRO A 515 -4.05 19.55 -23.64
CA PRO A 515 -5.26 18.80 -23.99
C PRO A 515 -5.04 17.29 -24.02
N ASN A 516 -6.07 16.54 -23.65
CA ASN A 516 -6.16 15.08 -23.62
C ASN A 516 -5.19 14.37 -22.66
N LYS A 517 -4.55 15.09 -21.74
CA LYS A 517 -3.63 14.50 -20.76
C LYS A 517 -4.32 14.28 -19.42
N LYS A 518 -4.18 13.10 -18.84
CA LYS A 518 -4.97 12.63 -17.68
C LYS A 518 -4.39 13.02 -16.31
N ALA A 519 -3.10 13.32 -16.22
CA ALA A 519 -2.46 13.71 -14.96
C ALA A 519 -1.26 14.64 -15.20
N ILE A 520 -1.08 15.58 -14.27
CA ILE A 520 0.11 16.43 -14.15
C ILE A 520 0.87 15.98 -12.90
N THR A 521 1.77 15.02 -13.09
CA THR A 521 2.42 14.32 -11.97
C THR A 521 3.62 15.07 -11.39
N SER A 522 4.06 16.16 -12.03
CA SER A 522 5.19 16.95 -11.57
C SER A 522 5.10 18.39 -12.06
N VAL A 523 5.35 19.33 -11.15
CA VAL A 523 5.58 20.75 -11.43
C VAL A 523 6.78 21.22 -10.61
N LYS A 524 7.65 22.05 -11.21
CA LYS A 524 8.79 22.69 -10.56
C LYS A 524 8.97 24.12 -11.03
N ILE A 525 9.52 24.96 -10.16
CA ILE A 525 9.91 26.32 -10.51
C ILE A 525 11.27 26.24 -11.21
N GLY A 526 11.33 26.72 -12.44
CA GLY A 526 12.55 26.82 -13.22
C GLY A 526 13.45 27.97 -12.74
N PRO A 527 14.74 27.95 -13.13
CA PRO A 527 15.67 29.05 -12.83
C PRO A 527 15.26 30.37 -13.49
N ASP A 528 14.36 30.33 -14.47
CA ASP A 528 13.73 31.46 -15.14
C ASP A 528 12.50 32.01 -14.38
N GLY A 529 12.12 31.40 -13.27
CA GLY A 529 10.93 31.74 -12.50
C GLY A 529 9.62 31.21 -13.09
N MET A 530 9.66 30.45 -14.18
CA MET A 530 8.49 29.83 -14.81
C MET A 530 8.15 28.51 -14.14
N ILE A 531 6.93 28.03 -14.31
CA ILE A 531 6.51 26.71 -13.84
C ILE A 531 6.68 25.69 -14.96
N TRP A 532 7.64 24.80 -14.80
CA TRP A 532 7.87 23.67 -15.69
C TRP A 532 7.09 22.48 -15.16
N GLY A 533 6.38 21.76 -16.02
CA GLY A 533 5.61 20.60 -15.60
C GLY A 533 5.47 19.53 -16.67
N PHE A 534 5.21 18.31 -16.21
CA PHE A 534 4.93 17.17 -17.07
C PHE A 534 3.48 16.74 -16.94
N ALA A 535 2.77 16.78 -18.07
CA ALA A 535 1.46 16.18 -18.24
C ALA A 535 1.63 14.93 -19.12
N GLU A 536 1.71 13.76 -18.49
CA GLU A 536 2.23 12.54 -19.14
C GLU A 536 3.60 12.82 -19.79
N GLY A 537 3.83 12.37 -21.03
CA GLY A 537 5.07 12.61 -21.79
C GLY A 537 5.25 14.05 -22.32
N ALA A 538 4.29 14.95 -22.09
CA ALA A 538 4.35 16.32 -22.56
C ALA A 538 4.96 17.27 -21.51
N LEU A 539 6.03 17.96 -21.89
CA LEU A 539 6.54 19.10 -21.14
C LEU A 539 5.71 20.34 -21.46
N PHE A 540 5.38 21.13 -20.44
CA PHE A 540 4.87 22.48 -20.58
C PHE A 540 5.63 23.46 -19.68
N ILE A 541 5.71 24.72 -20.13
CA ILE A 541 6.25 25.84 -19.35
C ILE A 541 5.14 26.88 -19.24
N PHE A 542 4.78 27.21 -18.01
CA PHE A 542 3.71 28.12 -17.64
C PHE A 542 4.28 29.38 -17.01
N ASP A 543 3.84 30.53 -17.52
CA ASP A 543 4.10 31.83 -16.93
C ASP A 543 2.99 32.14 -15.90
N PRO A 544 3.31 32.18 -14.59
CA PRO A 544 2.33 32.42 -13.54
C PRO A 544 1.84 33.88 -13.47
N MET A 545 2.59 34.83 -14.03
CA MET A 545 2.20 36.24 -14.09
C MET A 545 1.22 36.48 -15.23
N GLU A 546 1.55 35.98 -16.43
CA GLU A 546 0.69 36.07 -17.61
C GLU A 546 -0.46 35.06 -17.62
N ARG A 547 -0.38 34.05 -16.74
CA ARG A 547 -1.31 32.92 -16.63
C ARG A 547 -1.48 32.16 -17.96
N LYS A 548 -0.35 31.88 -18.63
CA LYS A 548 -0.33 31.24 -19.96
C LYS A 548 0.75 30.17 -20.05
N VAL A 549 0.44 29.11 -20.79
CA VAL A 549 1.47 28.19 -21.28
C VAL A 549 2.22 28.87 -22.41
N ILE A 550 3.49 29.18 -22.17
CA ILE A 550 4.37 29.86 -23.13
C ILE A 550 5.14 28.87 -24.01
N PHE A 551 5.22 27.61 -23.57
CA PHE A 551 5.84 26.53 -24.34
C PHE A 551 5.20 25.18 -23.99
N LYS A 552 5.07 24.31 -24.99
CA LYS A 552 4.72 22.91 -24.80
C LYS A 552 5.31 22.03 -25.89
N LYS A 553 5.72 20.81 -25.54
CA LYS A 553 6.25 19.82 -26.48
C LYS A 553 6.06 18.41 -25.94
N GLU A 554 5.60 17.49 -26.78
CA GLU A 554 5.64 16.06 -26.48
C GLU A 554 7.11 15.61 -26.52
N LEU A 555 7.65 15.17 -25.39
CA LEU A 555 9.04 14.75 -25.25
C LEU A 555 9.19 13.23 -25.13
N PHE A 556 8.17 12.55 -24.63
CA PHE A 556 8.16 11.12 -24.39
C PHE A 556 6.87 10.50 -24.91
N ASP A 557 6.96 9.28 -25.45
CA ASP A 557 5.80 8.51 -25.90
C ASP A 557 5.16 7.79 -24.71
N ILE A 558 4.39 8.56 -23.92
CA ILE A 558 3.72 8.08 -22.71
C ILE A 558 2.24 8.35 -22.86
N ASP A 559 1.48 7.26 -22.81
CA ASP A 559 0.02 7.27 -22.87
C ASP A 559 -0.57 6.53 -21.67
N TYR A 560 -1.50 7.22 -21.01
CA TYR A 560 -2.23 6.77 -19.83
C TYR A 560 -3.62 6.24 -20.17
N SER A 561 -4.00 6.16 -21.45
CA SER A 561 -5.29 5.67 -21.92
C SER A 561 -5.67 4.31 -21.33
N HIS A 562 -4.70 3.38 -21.27
CA HIS A 562 -4.87 1.99 -20.82
C HIS A 562 -4.43 1.73 -19.38
N ARG A 563 -4.02 2.77 -18.63
CA ARG A 563 -3.61 2.61 -17.23
C ARG A 563 -4.83 2.62 -16.32
N PRO A 564 -4.94 1.69 -15.35
CA PRO A 564 -6.05 1.70 -14.39
C PRO A 564 -6.00 2.93 -13.48
N PHE A 565 -4.79 3.34 -13.07
CA PHE A 565 -4.52 4.57 -12.33
C PHE A 565 -3.04 4.95 -12.46
N VAL A 566 -2.73 6.23 -12.26
CA VAL A 566 -1.37 6.75 -12.11
C VAL A 566 -1.36 7.78 -10.98
N PHE A 567 -0.58 7.51 -9.94
CA PHE A 567 -0.39 8.45 -8.84
C PHE A 567 0.75 9.43 -9.09
N ARG A 568 1.87 8.90 -9.61
CA ARG A 568 3.11 9.61 -9.90
C ARG A 568 3.80 8.94 -11.08
N ASP A 569 4.60 9.72 -11.81
CA ASP A 569 5.41 9.21 -12.92
C ASP A 569 6.66 10.10 -13.08
N ALA A 570 6.48 11.32 -13.57
CA ALA A 570 7.59 12.25 -13.76
C ALA A 570 8.19 12.76 -12.43
N ALA A 571 9.52 12.81 -12.34
CA ALA A 571 10.25 13.54 -11.31
C ALA A 571 11.56 14.09 -11.89
N PHE A 572 11.85 15.38 -11.77
CA PHE A 572 13.01 15.99 -12.43
C PHE A 572 13.65 17.10 -11.60
N GLU A 573 14.91 17.41 -11.89
CA GLU A 573 15.73 18.39 -11.18
C GLU A 573 16.50 19.27 -12.17
N PHE A 574 16.59 20.57 -11.87
CA PHE A 574 17.46 21.50 -12.58
C PHE A 574 18.88 21.36 -12.01
N ALA A 575 19.78 20.79 -12.81
CA ALA A 575 21.15 20.55 -12.37
C ALA A 575 22.02 21.81 -12.49
N LYS A 576 23.09 21.85 -11.69
CA LYS A 576 24.05 22.97 -11.66
C LYS A 576 24.79 23.18 -12.99
N ASN A 577 24.84 22.17 -13.85
CA ASN A 577 25.43 22.26 -15.19
C ASN A 577 24.50 22.90 -16.23
N GLY A 578 23.29 23.32 -15.83
CA GLY A 578 22.30 23.96 -16.71
C GLY A 578 21.41 22.98 -17.48
N LEU A 579 21.55 21.66 -17.28
CA LEU A 579 20.68 20.64 -17.86
C LEU A 579 19.60 20.22 -16.85
N ILE A 580 18.59 19.52 -17.34
CA ILE A 580 17.53 18.92 -16.53
C ILE A 580 17.72 17.41 -16.54
N TYR A 581 17.62 16.78 -15.38
CA TYR A 581 17.67 15.32 -15.25
C TYR A 581 16.46 14.82 -14.50
N GLY A 582 15.96 13.65 -14.86
CA GLY A 582 14.78 13.14 -14.20
C GLY A 582 14.44 11.72 -14.58
N THR A 583 13.33 11.26 -14.02
CA THR A 583 12.68 10.00 -14.36
C THR A 583 11.30 10.26 -14.92
N ILE A 584 10.91 9.47 -15.91
CA ILE A 584 9.56 9.44 -16.47
C ILE A 584 9.38 8.13 -17.25
N GLY A 585 8.21 7.50 -17.18
CA GLY A 585 7.91 6.28 -17.92
C GLY A 585 8.91 5.15 -17.66
N TYR A 586 9.43 5.04 -16.43
CA TYR A 586 10.47 4.09 -16.02
C TYR A 586 11.87 4.31 -16.64
N GLN A 587 12.12 5.48 -17.21
CA GLN A 587 13.39 5.85 -17.84
C GLN A 587 14.07 6.98 -17.06
N PHE A 588 15.41 7.02 -17.08
CA PHE A 588 16.20 8.15 -16.60
C PHE A 588 16.68 8.99 -17.79
N PHE A 589 16.33 10.27 -17.81
CA PHE A 589 16.58 11.17 -18.94
C PHE A 589 17.47 12.37 -18.56
N GLU A 590 18.08 12.93 -19.58
CA GLU A 590 18.70 14.25 -19.63
C GLU A 590 17.92 15.11 -20.64
N LEU A 591 17.71 16.38 -20.34
CA LEU A 591 17.04 17.37 -21.18
C LEU A 591 17.85 18.67 -21.19
N ASP A 592 18.14 19.16 -22.39
CA ASP A 592 18.70 20.50 -22.59
C ASP A 592 17.57 21.53 -22.65
N PRO A 593 17.47 22.47 -21.69
CA PRO A 593 16.40 23.45 -21.63
C PRO A 593 16.48 24.53 -22.72
N THR A 594 17.57 24.64 -23.47
CA THR A 594 17.72 25.59 -24.57
C THR A 594 17.23 25.00 -25.89
N SER A 595 17.71 23.79 -26.22
CA SER A 595 17.38 23.12 -27.49
C SER A 595 16.11 22.25 -27.39
N MET A 596 15.65 21.95 -26.17
CA MET A 596 14.53 21.05 -25.88
C MET A 596 14.73 19.65 -26.46
N THR A 597 15.99 19.19 -26.50
CA THR A 597 16.35 17.82 -26.89
C THR A 597 16.50 16.93 -25.66
N THR A 598 15.91 15.74 -25.72
CA THR A 598 16.01 14.73 -24.67
C THR A 598 16.99 13.63 -25.06
N LYS A 599 17.67 13.07 -24.06
CA LYS A 599 18.50 11.89 -24.18
C LYS A 599 18.16 10.93 -23.06
N ILE A 600 17.79 9.70 -23.43
CA ILE A 600 17.62 8.63 -22.44
C ILE A 600 19.00 8.11 -22.06
N LEU A 601 19.33 8.21 -20.77
CA LEU A 601 20.59 7.72 -20.23
C LEU A 601 20.44 6.29 -19.67
N ARG A 602 19.22 5.89 -19.32
CA ARG A 602 18.89 4.54 -18.84
C ARG A 602 17.40 4.20 -19.03
N GLU A 603 17.10 2.95 -19.37
CA GLU A 603 15.73 2.45 -19.62
C GLU A 603 15.22 1.45 -18.56
N GLU A 604 15.94 1.28 -17.45
CA GLU A 604 15.71 0.20 -16.49
C GLU A 604 14.96 0.69 -15.23
N LEU A 605 13.61 0.62 -15.24
CA LEU A 605 12.74 0.83 -14.06
C LEU A 605 13.09 2.05 -13.19
N SER A 606 13.57 3.12 -13.82
CA SER A 606 14.04 4.31 -13.11
C SER A 606 12.85 5.21 -12.76
N ILE A 607 12.61 5.41 -11.47
CA ILE A 607 11.50 6.22 -10.95
C ILE A 607 11.99 7.10 -9.80
N LEU A 608 11.24 8.18 -9.54
CA LEU A 608 11.52 9.16 -8.50
C LEU A 608 12.88 9.86 -8.73
N SER A 609 13.10 11.00 -8.08
CA SER A 609 14.42 11.61 -8.04
C SER A 609 14.58 12.56 -6.86
N ALA A 610 15.83 12.72 -6.42
CA ALA A 610 16.25 13.76 -5.49
C ALA A 610 17.68 14.18 -5.82
N MET A 611 18.04 15.43 -5.54
CA MET A 611 19.38 15.96 -5.75
C MET A 611 20.07 16.26 -4.42
N ASP A 612 21.32 15.81 -4.23
CA ASP A 612 22.13 16.18 -3.07
C ASP A 612 22.76 17.58 -3.19
N ASP A 613 23.41 18.06 -2.14
CA ASP A 613 24.05 19.38 -2.13
C ASP A 613 25.23 19.51 -3.11
N ALA A 614 25.86 18.40 -3.48
CA ALA A 614 26.91 18.38 -4.50
C ALA A 614 26.33 18.43 -5.92
N GLY A 615 25.05 18.12 -6.09
CA GLY A 615 24.33 18.08 -7.35
C GLY A 615 24.10 16.67 -7.89
N ASN A 616 24.56 15.61 -7.22
CA ASN A 616 24.32 14.26 -7.71
C ASN A 616 22.83 13.93 -7.64
N ILE A 617 22.34 13.23 -8.65
CA ILE A 617 20.93 12.81 -8.73
C ILE A 617 20.81 11.39 -8.20
N TYR A 618 19.89 11.19 -7.27
CA TYR A 618 19.50 9.89 -6.73
C TYR A 618 18.15 9.51 -7.30
N PHE A 619 17.98 8.25 -7.65
CA PHE A 619 16.71 7.71 -8.16
C PHE A 619 16.54 6.25 -7.75
N ALA A 620 15.31 5.79 -7.72
CA ALA A 620 14.98 4.41 -7.45
C ALA A 620 15.02 3.58 -8.72
N HIS A 621 15.50 2.35 -8.59
CA HIS A 621 15.30 1.28 -9.56
C HIS A 621 14.73 0.08 -8.79
N GLY A 622 13.41 0.00 -8.72
CA GLY A 622 12.72 -0.96 -7.85
C GLY A 622 13.17 -0.80 -6.39
N LYS A 623 13.86 -1.81 -5.85
CA LYS A 623 14.42 -1.86 -4.49
C LYS A 623 15.77 -1.17 -4.31
N ASP A 624 16.46 -0.85 -5.40
CA ASP A 624 17.83 -0.34 -5.37
C ASP A 624 17.86 1.19 -5.48
N LEU A 625 18.66 1.85 -4.62
CA LEU A 625 19.02 3.24 -4.80
C LEU A 625 20.18 3.36 -5.79
N TRP A 626 20.04 4.28 -6.74
CA TRP A 626 21.08 4.61 -7.70
C TRP A 626 21.45 6.07 -7.62
N LYS A 627 22.71 6.35 -7.95
CA LYS A 627 23.26 7.70 -8.05
C LYS A 627 23.79 7.95 -9.45
N TYR A 628 23.49 9.12 -10.00
CA TYR A 628 24.12 9.68 -11.18
C TYR A 628 25.01 10.86 -10.78
N THR A 629 26.30 10.73 -11.06
CA THR A 629 27.29 11.79 -10.87
C THR A 629 27.57 12.44 -12.22
N PHE A 630 27.52 13.78 -12.28
CA PHE A 630 27.84 14.48 -13.53
C PHE A 630 29.29 14.21 -13.95
N PRO A 631 29.55 14.05 -15.27
CA PRO A 631 30.92 14.02 -15.74
C PRO A 631 31.62 15.33 -15.34
N SER A 632 32.85 15.23 -14.85
CA SER A 632 33.70 16.41 -14.63
C SER A 632 33.86 17.15 -15.96
N LEU A 633 33.55 18.45 -15.94
CA LEU A 633 33.75 19.36 -17.08
C LEU A 633 35.20 19.39 -17.55
#